data_AF-A0A9E4HAV1-F1
#
_entry.id   AF-A0A9E4HAV1-F1
#
_cell.length_a   1.000
_cell.length_b   1.000
_cell.length_c   1.000
_cell.angle_alpha   90.00
_cell.angle_beta   90.00
_cell.angle_gamma   90.00
#
_symmetry.space_group_name_H-M   'P 1'
#
loop_
_entity.id
_entity.type
_entity.pdbx_description
1 polymer ?
#
loop_
_entity_poly.entity_id
_entity_poly.type
_entity_poly.pdbx_seq_one_letter_code
_entity_poly.pdbx_strand_id
1 'polypeptide(L)'
;MSLKADQFKSNWTSRIIFLVIMFVGVLFFQLFIITPIFRSTITSFFAPDDIKAQTHENPSLIIENEFILDMTSESRSVGDEVHGAEITYNKPGGSLLGMWVVQAEKLGEDPILIQPVITFGVFSLFFGFVVAIFITSMFPRSYGYIAQKIEREIRHTIDRIDEQTGDKISRDEIERITAADSKDDLTAIEKEFGPVIVDEITEVRAANEWKQSRFLVFKGLRLYMTRHFAEKYSNNVQGFAYAGAAILIVVIGIRGLKFIPPTQPSVLLAAITLEFTMLMLLAITLFYTEEEQRIDKLIRDLEESSEGQKFELINLVRTSQQQQRDLASMVDYIQRQTVDLKRMADALTGANKEYIVQVAQRAVAEYITKERSEEITEKVIRERIETALKQIFSEDRSLEESSNESKV
;
A
#
# COMPACT_ATOMS: atom_id res chain seq x y z
N MET A 1 -36.28 29.66 -6.21
CA MET A 1 -35.26 28.59 -6.05
C MET A 1 -34.88 28.28 -4.58
N SER A 2 -35.35 29.01 -3.54
CA SER A 2 -34.91 28.77 -2.14
C SER A 2 -35.85 27.95 -1.24
N LEU A 3 -36.94 27.37 -1.74
CA LEU A 3 -37.90 26.57 -0.94
C LEU A 3 -37.55 25.06 -0.85
N LYS A 4 -36.59 24.55 -1.63
CA LYS A 4 -36.20 23.12 -1.62
C LYS A 4 -35.05 22.80 -0.63
N ALA A 5 -34.39 23.79 -0.05
CA ALA A 5 -33.21 23.58 0.81
C ALA A 5 -33.55 22.99 2.20
N ASP A 6 -34.76 23.22 2.73
CA ASP A 6 -35.13 22.76 4.08
C ASP A 6 -35.58 21.29 4.15
N GLN A 7 -35.90 20.63 3.03
CA GLN A 7 -36.36 19.23 3.05
C GLN A 7 -35.24 18.20 3.34
N PHE A 8 -33.99 18.64 3.48
CA PHE A 8 -32.83 17.78 3.69
C PHE A 8 -31.96 18.16 4.87
N LYS A 9 -32.45 19.02 5.79
CA LYS A 9 -31.79 19.15 7.09
C LYS A 9 -31.81 17.77 7.75
N SER A 10 -30.63 17.14 7.85
CA SER A 10 -30.53 15.84 8.48
C SER A 10 -31.04 15.99 9.90
N ASN A 11 -32.09 15.24 10.23
CA ASN A 11 -32.64 15.28 11.56
C ASN A 11 -31.55 14.81 12.52
N TRP A 12 -31.19 15.61 13.51
CA TRP A 12 -30.16 15.24 14.49
C TRP A 12 -30.49 13.90 15.17
N THR A 13 -31.78 13.57 15.27
CA THR A 13 -32.28 12.27 15.71
C THR A 13 -31.78 11.09 14.89
N SER A 14 -31.72 11.18 13.55
CA SER A 14 -31.26 10.06 12.71
C SER A 14 -29.77 9.78 12.89
N ARG A 15 -28.98 10.82 13.17
CA ARG A 15 -27.54 10.68 13.52
C ARG A 15 -27.35 9.99 14.87
N ILE A 16 -28.15 10.35 15.87
CA ILE A 16 -28.09 9.67 17.18
C ILE A 16 -28.48 8.21 17.04
N ILE A 17 -29.58 7.92 16.35
CA ILE A 17 -30.04 6.54 16.11
C ILE A 17 -28.93 5.73 15.41
N PHE A 18 -28.28 6.32 14.40
CA PHE A 18 -27.13 5.69 13.73
C PHE A 18 -25.99 5.38 14.70
N LEU A 19 -25.59 6.34 15.53
CA LEU A 19 -24.51 6.14 16.52
C LEU A 19 -24.89 5.09 17.57
N VAL A 20 -26.13 5.09 18.06
CA VAL A 20 -26.61 4.08 19.02
C VAL A 20 -26.55 2.69 18.40
N ILE A 21 -27.07 2.52 17.18
CA ILE A 21 -27.02 1.24 16.46
C ILE A 21 -25.58 0.81 16.22
N MET A 22 -24.70 1.75 15.85
CA MET A 22 -23.28 1.48 15.66
C MET A 22 -22.65 0.95 16.95
N PHE A 23 -22.80 1.64 18.09
CA PHE A 23 -22.23 1.19 19.37
C PHE A 23 -22.81 -0.14 19.86
N VAL A 24 -24.12 -0.36 19.68
CA VAL A 24 -24.75 -1.67 19.94
C VAL A 24 -24.13 -2.74 19.04
N GLY A 25 -23.91 -2.44 17.76
CA GLY A 25 -23.22 -3.31 16.82
C GLY A 25 -21.79 -3.63 17.24
N VAL A 26 -21.02 -2.64 17.72
CA VAL A 26 -19.66 -2.85 18.25
C VAL A 26 -19.68 -3.82 19.43
N LEU A 27 -20.57 -3.60 20.41
CA LEU A 27 -20.69 -4.47 21.58
C LEU A 27 -21.14 -5.88 21.20
N PHE A 28 -22.12 -5.99 20.30
CA PHE A 28 -22.59 -7.27 19.79
C PHE A 28 -21.46 -8.05 19.11
N PHE A 29 -20.72 -7.39 18.21
CA PHE A 29 -19.61 -8.01 17.48
C PHE A 29 -18.48 -8.45 18.42
N GLN A 30 -18.16 -7.63 19.43
CA GLN A 30 -17.15 -7.97 20.44
C GLN A 30 -17.54 -9.23 21.24
N LEU A 31 -18.77 -9.25 21.76
CA LEU A 31 -19.22 -10.30 22.69
C LEU A 31 -19.60 -11.60 21.99
N PHE A 32 -20.29 -11.51 20.84
CA PHE A 32 -20.88 -12.68 20.19
C PHE A 32 -20.09 -13.20 19.00
N ILE A 33 -19.14 -12.44 18.45
CA ILE A 33 -18.36 -12.84 17.28
C ILE A 33 -16.88 -12.98 17.63
N ILE A 34 -16.23 -11.91 18.08
CA ILE A 34 -14.78 -11.95 18.36
C ILE A 34 -14.46 -12.88 19.51
N THR A 35 -15.16 -12.75 20.64
CA THR A 35 -14.87 -13.55 21.84
C THR A 35 -14.98 -15.06 21.55
N PRO A 36 -16.07 -15.58 20.93
CA PRO A 36 -16.16 -16.99 20.59
C PRO A 36 -15.16 -17.46 19.53
N ILE A 37 -14.93 -16.66 18.48
CA ILE A 37 -13.97 -17.00 17.41
C ILE A 37 -12.55 -17.06 17.97
N PHE A 38 -12.15 -16.06 18.76
CA PHE A 38 -10.83 -16.02 19.39
C PHE A 38 -10.63 -17.24 20.28
N ARG A 39 -11.58 -17.52 21.19
CA ARG A 39 -11.56 -18.71 22.03
C ARG A 39 -11.39 -19.99 21.22
N SER A 40 -12.25 -20.18 20.21
CA SER A 40 -12.24 -21.37 19.36
C SER A 40 -10.94 -21.52 18.59
N THR A 41 -10.33 -20.39 18.19
CA THR A 41 -9.06 -20.37 17.47
C THR A 41 -7.92 -20.74 18.43
N ILE A 42 -7.84 -20.11 19.60
CA ILE A 42 -6.78 -20.40 20.58
C ILE A 42 -6.84 -21.86 21.04
N THR A 43 -8.02 -22.36 21.37
CA THR A 43 -8.20 -23.77 21.77
C THR A 43 -7.86 -24.75 20.65
N SER A 44 -8.29 -24.50 19.41
CA SER A 44 -7.99 -25.42 18.30
C SER A 44 -6.51 -25.46 17.91
N PHE A 45 -5.79 -24.33 17.99
CA PHE A 45 -4.38 -24.26 17.62
C PHE A 45 -3.42 -24.63 18.76
N PHE A 46 -3.73 -24.24 19.99
CA PHE A 46 -2.77 -24.28 21.11
C PHE A 46 -3.15 -25.22 22.24
N ALA A 47 -4.41 -25.63 22.37
CA ALA A 47 -4.76 -26.58 23.42
C ALA A 47 -4.18 -27.99 23.10
N PRO A 48 -3.76 -28.73 24.13
CA PRO A 48 -3.58 -30.18 24.11
C PRO A 48 -4.83 -30.94 23.60
N ASP A 49 -4.63 -32.12 23.02
CA ASP A 49 -5.72 -32.87 22.37
C ASP A 49 -6.76 -33.42 23.36
N ASP A 50 -6.34 -33.72 24.59
CA ASP A 50 -7.21 -34.06 25.71
C ASP A 50 -8.13 -32.90 26.10
N ILE A 51 -7.63 -31.66 26.09
CA ILE A 51 -8.43 -30.46 26.39
C ILE A 51 -9.41 -30.16 25.25
N LYS A 52 -9.03 -30.39 23.99
CA LYS A 52 -9.91 -30.22 22.82
C LYS A 52 -11.10 -31.19 22.82
N ALA A 53 -10.89 -32.40 23.32
CA ALA A 53 -11.92 -33.44 23.37
C ALA A 53 -12.92 -33.24 24.53
N GLN A 54 -12.54 -32.47 25.54
CA GLN A 54 -13.37 -32.20 26.71
C GLN A 54 -14.41 -31.09 26.46
N THR A 55 -15.62 -31.30 26.97
CA THR A 55 -16.64 -30.24 27.02
C THR A 55 -16.49 -29.49 28.34
N HIS A 56 -15.91 -28.30 28.28
CA HIS A 56 -15.68 -27.44 29.45
C HIS A 56 -16.99 -26.80 29.92
N GLU A 57 -17.30 -26.91 31.21
CA GLU A 57 -18.50 -26.34 31.84
C GLU A 57 -18.50 -24.80 31.73
N ASN A 58 -17.33 -24.18 31.88
CA ASN A 58 -17.12 -22.76 31.59
C ASN A 58 -16.08 -22.58 30.47
N PRO A 59 -16.49 -22.46 29.20
CA PRO A 59 -15.55 -22.33 28.10
C PRO A 59 -14.76 -21.00 28.12
N SER A 60 -15.12 -20.03 28.97
CA SER A 60 -14.37 -18.79 29.13
C SER A 60 -13.20 -18.87 30.12
N LEU A 61 -13.09 -20.01 30.83
CA LEU A 61 -12.07 -20.27 31.83
C LEU A 61 -11.62 -21.73 31.73
N ILE A 62 -10.43 -21.95 31.19
CA ILE A 62 -9.80 -23.27 31.10
C ILE A 62 -8.43 -23.14 31.75
N ILE A 63 -8.21 -23.86 32.85
CA ILE A 63 -6.94 -23.86 33.58
C ILE A 63 -6.57 -25.32 33.81
N GLU A 64 -5.74 -25.87 32.93
CA GLU A 64 -5.32 -27.26 32.99
C GLU A 64 -3.84 -27.39 32.61
N ASN A 65 -3.04 -27.87 33.56
CA ASN A 65 -1.60 -28.09 33.38
C ASN A 65 -0.88 -26.84 32.84
N GLU A 66 -0.29 -26.95 31.65
CA GLU A 66 0.48 -25.91 30.95
C GLU A 66 -0.37 -25.05 30.01
N PHE A 67 -1.69 -25.30 29.92
CA PHE A 67 -2.62 -24.52 29.12
C PHE A 67 -3.57 -23.70 29.99
N ILE A 68 -3.51 -22.38 29.82
CA ILE A 68 -4.38 -21.43 30.50
C ILE A 68 -5.10 -20.58 29.45
N LEU A 69 -6.42 -20.54 29.53
CA LEU A 69 -7.27 -19.61 28.80
C LEU A 69 -8.26 -19.00 29.78
N ASP A 70 -7.98 -17.79 30.23
CA ASP A 70 -8.85 -17.04 31.13
C ASP A 70 -9.32 -15.74 30.48
N MET A 71 -10.53 -15.79 29.95
CA MET A 71 -11.22 -14.67 29.29
C MET A 71 -12.24 -13.98 30.21
N THR A 72 -12.29 -14.33 31.50
CA THR A 72 -13.23 -13.77 32.47
C THR A 72 -12.90 -12.31 32.83
N SER A 73 -13.79 -11.59 33.49
CA SER A 73 -13.53 -10.23 33.99
C SER A 73 -13.00 -10.20 35.44
N GLU A 74 -12.79 -11.37 36.04
CA GLU A 74 -12.36 -11.50 37.43
C GLU A 74 -10.89 -11.12 37.60
N SER A 75 -10.56 -10.52 38.75
CA SER A 75 -9.17 -10.35 39.16
C SER A 75 -8.59 -11.68 39.59
N ARG A 76 -7.34 -11.94 39.20
CA ARG A 76 -6.56 -13.08 39.67
C ARG A 76 -5.20 -12.61 40.18
N SER A 77 -4.76 -13.20 41.28
CA SER A 77 -3.42 -13.01 41.82
C SER A 77 -2.69 -14.35 41.85
N VAL A 78 -1.36 -14.32 41.77
CA VAL A 78 -0.53 -15.51 41.94
C VAL A 78 -0.82 -16.16 43.30
N GLY A 79 -1.03 -17.48 43.31
CA GLY A 79 -1.37 -18.26 44.50
C GLY A 79 -2.87 -18.36 44.81
N ASP A 80 -3.74 -17.71 44.04
CA ASP A 80 -5.18 -17.98 44.10
C ASP A 80 -5.45 -19.42 43.60
N GLU A 81 -6.39 -20.14 44.19
CA GLU A 81 -6.86 -21.43 43.68
C GLU A 81 -8.18 -21.25 42.94
N VAL A 82 -8.25 -21.73 41.69
CA VAL A 82 -9.44 -21.67 40.85
C VAL A 82 -9.66 -23.04 40.22
N HIS A 83 -10.83 -23.65 40.48
CA HIS A 83 -11.16 -25.01 40.02
C HIS A 83 -10.12 -26.10 40.40
N GLY A 84 -9.42 -25.91 41.52
CA GLY A 84 -8.41 -26.86 42.01
C GLY A 84 -7.02 -26.72 41.36
N ALA A 85 -6.81 -25.69 40.53
CA ALA A 85 -5.52 -25.32 39.98
C ALA A 85 -5.01 -24.02 40.63
N GLU A 86 -3.71 -23.97 40.94
CA GLU A 86 -3.02 -22.78 41.44
C GLU A 86 -2.76 -21.80 40.28
N ILE A 87 -3.14 -20.53 40.47
CA ILE A 87 -2.91 -19.48 39.50
C ILE A 87 -1.45 -19.04 39.52
N THR A 88 -0.80 -19.07 38.34
CA THR A 88 0.60 -18.66 38.14
C THR A 88 0.76 -17.26 37.56
N TYR A 89 -0.34 -16.52 37.34
CA TYR A 89 -0.35 -15.22 36.67
C TYR A 89 -1.12 -14.15 37.44
N ASN A 90 -0.76 -12.89 37.21
CA ASN A 90 -1.51 -11.75 37.73
C ASN A 90 -2.41 -11.16 36.64
N LYS A 91 -3.70 -11.04 36.96
CA LYS A 91 -4.72 -10.46 36.09
C LYS A 91 -5.47 -9.36 36.85
N PRO A 92 -5.28 -8.08 36.48
CA PRO A 92 -6.07 -7.00 37.05
C PRO A 92 -7.56 -7.18 36.70
N GLY A 93 -8.40 -7.28 37.73
CA GLY A 93 -9.86 -7.36 37.56
C GLY A 93 -10.53 -5.99 37.53
N GLY A 94 -11.85 -5.99 37.32
CA GLY A 94 -12.67 -4.77 37.44
C GLY A 94 -12.62 -3.82 36.25
N SER A 95 -11.86 -4.14 35.20
CA SER A 95 -11.98 -3.43 33.92
C SER A 95 -13.25 -3.89 33.21
N LEU A 96 -14.12 -2.95 32.88
CA LEU A 96 -15.31 -3.13 32.03
C LEU A 96 -14.97 -3.77 30.67
N LEU A 97 -13.69 -3.76 30.31
CA LEU A 97 -13.14 -4.22 29.03
C LEU A 97 -12.38 -5.55 29.11
N GLY A 98 -12.22 -6.14 30.31
CA GLY A 98 -11.71 -7.50 30.61
C GLY A 98 -10.37 -7.88 29.98
N MET A 99 -9.36 -8.29 30.76
CA MET A 99 -8.12 -8.83 30.16
C MET A 99 -8.23 -10.32 29.88
N TRP A 100 -7.72 -10.74 28.73
CA TRP A 100 -7.60 -12.15 28.38
C TRP A 100 -6.20 -12.63 28.67
N VAL A 101 -6.11 -13.79 29.30
CA VAL A 101 -4.85 -14.47 29.58
C VAL A 101 -4.79 -15.73 28.75
N VAL A 102 -3.71 -15.91 28.01
CA VAL A 102 -3.43 -17.11 27.24
C VAL A 102 -2.03 -17.61 27.59
N GLN A 103 -1.92 -18.85 28.01
CA GLN A 103 -0.66 -19.57 28.20
C GLN A 103 -0.78 -20.93 27.55
N ALA A 104 0.25 -21.33 26.81
CA ALA A 104 0.35 -22.64 26.20
C ALA A 104 1.83 -22.94 25.94
N GLU A 105 2.24 -24.20 26.03
CA GLU A 105 3.61 -24.65 25.77
C GLU A 105 4.20 -24.07 24.47
N LYS A 106 3.39 -24.04 23.40
CA LYS A 106 3.79 -23.53 22.07
C LYS A 106 3.92 -22.00 21.99
N LEU A 107 3.35 -21.26 22.94
CA LEU A 107 3.38 -19.80 22.99
C LEU A 107 4.53 -19.25 23.86
N GLY A 108 5.18 -20.14 24.62
CA GLY A 108 6.26 -19.82 25.56
C GLY A 108 5.86 -20.07 27.01
N GLU A 109 6.83 -19.90 27.91
CA GLU A 109 6.66 -20.16 29.34
C GLU A 109 5.81 -19.08 30.03
N ASP A 110 5.88 -17.83 29.56
CA ASP A 110 5.20 -16.69 30.16
C ASP A 110 3.74 -16.54 29.66
N PRO A 111 2.78 -16.21 30.55
CA PRO A 111 1.41 -15.92 30.16
C PRO A 111 1.32 -14.64 29.32
N ILE A 112 0.53 -14.70 28.24
CA ILE A 112 0.28 -13.59 27.34
C ILE A 112 -0.99 -12.86 27.77
N LEU A 113 -0.86 -11.55 28.01
CA LEU A 113 -1.94 -10.65 28.38
C LEU A 113 -2.45 -9.89 27.15
N ILE A 114 -3.73 -10.09 26.82
CA ILE A 114 -4.39 -9.47 25.68
C ILE A 114 -5.52 -8.56 26.19
N GLN A 115 -5.50 -7.30 25.74
CA GLN A 115 -6.60 -6.37 25.96
C GLN A 115 -7.51 -6.38 24.74
N PRO A 116 -8.64 -7.12 24.77
CA PRO A 116 -9.45 -7.40 23.59
C PRO A 116 -10.04 -6.13 22.98
N VAL A 117 -10.30 -5.10 23.78
CA VAL A 117 -10.84 -3.82 23.28
C VAL A 117 -9.77 -3.00 22.57
N ILE A 118 -8.52 -3.02 23.02
CA ILE A 118 -7.45 -2.36 22.26
C ILE A 118 -7.16 -3.16 20.99
N THR A 119 -7.03 -4.48 21.12
CA THR A 119 -6.64 -5.36 20.02
C THR A 119 -7.69 -5.44 18.91
N PHE A 120 -8.96 -5.58 19.27
CA PHE A 120 -10.04 -5.77 18.31
C PHE A 120 -11.01 -4.60 18.23
N GLY A 121 -10.83 -3.53 19.01
CA GLY A 121 -11.79 -2.42 19.06
C GLY A 121 -11.97 -1.71 17.73
N VAL A 122 -10.89 -1.47 16.97
CA VAL A 122 -10.97 -0.87 15.62
C VAL A 122 -11.75 -1.79 14.68
N PHE A 123 -11.50 -3.10 14.77
CA PHE A 123 -12.19 -4.11 13.99
C PHE A 123 -13.69 -4.17 14.33
N SER A 124 -14.04 -4.20 15.61
CA SER A 124 -15.42 -4.14 16.11
C SER A 124 -16.11 -2.85 15.71
N LEU A 125 -15.41 -1.72 15.75
CA LEU A 125 -15.93 -0.43 15.31
C LEU A 125 -16.27 -0.44 13.82
N PHE A 126 -15.39 -1.00 12.98
CA PHE A 126 -15.63 -1.15 11.56
C PHE A 126 -16.87 -2.00 11.28
N PHE A 127 -16.99 -3.19 11.87
CA PHE A 127 -18.17 -4.04 11.65
C PHE A 127 -19.44 -3.47 12.27
N GLY A 128 -19.36 -2.81 13.43
CA GLY A 128 -20.48 -2.07 14.02
C GLY A 128 -20.97 -0.95 13.11
N PHE A 129 -20.05 -0.23 12.46
CA PHE A 129 -20.37 0.79 11.46
C PHE A 129 -21.04 0.18 10.22
N VAL A 130 -20.52 -0.95 9.70
CA VAL A 130 -21.14 -1.69 8.58
C VAL A 130 -22.57 -2.11 8.95
N VAL A 131 -22.76 -2.73 10.11
CA VAL A 131 -24.10 -3.13 10.60
C VAL A 131 -25.03 -1.92 10.71
N ALA A 132 -24.54 -0.79 11.22
CA ALA A 132 -25.32 0.44 11.29
C ALA A 132 -25.71 0.96 9.90
N ILE A 133 -24.84 0.85 8.89
CA ILE A 133 -25.18 1.18 7.50
C ILE A 133 -26.35 0.31 7.03
N PHE A 134 -26.24 -1.01 7.19
CA PHE A 134 -27.28 -1.94 6.76
C PHE A 134 -28.61 -1.66 7.47
N ILE A 135 -28.64 -1.62 8.79
CA ILE A 135 -29.88 -1.43 9.56
C ILE A 135 -30.52 -0.07 9.25
N THR A 136 -29.73 1.01 9.23
CA THR A 136 -30.29 2.35 9.00
C THR A 136 -30.67 2.63 7.55
N SER A 137 -30.22 1.81 6.60
CA SER A 137 -30.72 1.82 5.22
C SER A 137 -32.11 1.18 5.10
N MET A 138 -32.46 0.26 6.01
CA MET A 138 -33.78 -0.39 6.01
C MET A 138 -34.86 0.48 6.66
N PHE A 139 -34.45 1.48 7.44
CA PHE A 139 -35.38 2.37 8.15
C PHE A 139 -36.06 3.38 7.22
N PRO A 140 -37.27 3.85 7.59
CA PRO A 140 -37.91 4.97 6.91
C PRO A 140 -37.02 6.22 6.95
N ARG A 141 -37.17 7.10 5.94
CA ARG A 141 -36.41 8.35 5.81
C ARG A 141 -36.37 9.18 7.09
N SER A 142 -37.42 9.19 7.92
CA SER A 142 -37.44 9.97 9.17
C SER A 142 -36.36 9.54 10.16
N TYR A 143 -36.02 8.25 10.22
CA TYR A 143 -35.15 7.66 11.24
C TYR A 143 -33.84 7.10 10.66
N GLY A 144 -33.86 6.64 9.42
CA GLY A 144 -32.70 6.01 8.76
C GLY A 144 -31.70 7.03 8.24
N TYR A 145 -30.53 7.14 8.88
CA TYR A 145 -29.48 8.05 8.43
C TYR A 145 -29.00 7.73 7.01
N ILE A 146 -28.68 6.47 6.72
CA ILE A 146 -28.26 6.05 5.37
C ILE A 146 -29.43 6.09 4.39
N ALA A 147 -30.64 5.75 4.81
CA ALA A 147 -31.82 5.88 3.95
C ALA A 147 -32.02 7.33 3.46
N GLN A 148 -31.81 8.34 4.32
CA GLN A 148 -31.84 9.75 3.92
C GLN A 148 -30.78 10.09 2.87
N LYS A 149 -29.60 9.49 2.97
CA LYS A 149 -28.47 9.72 2.04
C LYS A 149 -28.75 9.10 0.67
N ILE A 150 -29.22 7.86 0.64
CA ILE A 150 -29.59 7.18 -0.61
C ILE A 150 -30.71 7.96 -1.34
N GLU A 151 -31.77 8.35 -0.63
CA GLU A 151 -32.87 9.13 -1.25
C GLU A 151 -32.47 10.54 -1.69
N ARG A 152 -31.42 11.10 -1.08
CA ARG A 152 -30.82 12.34 -1.56
C ARG A 152 -30.09 12.08 -2.87
N GLU A 153 -29.31 11.01 -2.93
CA GLU A 153 -28.53 10.66 -4.10
C GLU A 153 -29.42 10.33 -5.29
N ILE A 154 -30.50 9.56 -5.11
CA ILE A 154 -31.53 9.31 -6.15
C ILE A 154 -31.96 10.62 -6.83
N ARG A 155 -32.29 11.65 -6.02
CA ARG A 155 -32.74 12.94 -6.57
C ARG A 155 -31.64 13.71 -7.27
N HIS A 156 -30.44 13.68 -6.72
CA HIS A 156 -29.28 14.33 -7.33
C HIS A 156 -28.91 13.69 -8.67
N THR A 157 -28.97 12.36 -8.77
CA THR A 157 -28.72 11.66 -10.04
C THR A 157 -29.83 11.96 -11.05
N ILE A 158 -31.11 12.01 -10.64
CA ILE A 158 -32.20 12.43 -11.54
C ILE A 158 -31.99 13.87 -12.04
N ASP A 159 -31.65 14.81 -11.14
CA ASP A 159 -31.37 16.20 -11.52
C ASP A 159 -30.15 16.29 -12.46
N ARG A 160 -29.14 15.42 -12.29
CA ARG A 160 -27.98 15.33 -13.19
C ARG A 160 -28.35 14.79 -14.57
N ILE A 161 -29.17 13.73 -14.63
CA ILE A 161 -29.68 13.19 -15.90
C ILE A 161 -30.48 14.27 -16.63
N ASP A 162 -31.37 14.99 -15.93
CA ASP A 162 -32.16 16.12 -16.47
C ASP A 162 -31.27 17.21 -17.08
N GLU A 163 -30.18 17.58 -16.39
CA GLU A 163 -29.20 18.53 -16.90
C GLU A 163 -28.42 18.02 -18.12
N GLN A 164 -28.05 16.73 -18.13
CA GLN A 164 -27.31 16.11 -19.24
C GLN A 164 -28.19 15.88 -20.48
N THR A 165 -29.48 15.58 -20.31
CA THR A 165 -30.41 15.38 -21.42
C THR A 165 -30.97 16.69 -21.97
N GLY A 166 -31.00 17.75 -21.14
CA GLY A 166 -31.54 19.06 -21.49
C GLY A 166 -33.00 18.98 -21.94
N ASP A 167 -33.40 19.84 -22.88
CA ASP A 167 -34.80 19.94 -23.35
C ASP A 167 -35.28 18.73 -24.18
N LYS A 168 -34.41 17.74 -24.45
CA LYS A 168 -34.73 16.60 -25.31
C LYS A 168 -35.60 15.55 -24.63
N ILE A 169 -35.43 15.37 -23.31
CA ILE A 169 -36.25 14.48 -22.50
C ILE A 169 -36.83 15.31 -21.37
N SER A 170 -38.15 15.30 -21.23
CA SER A 170 -38.80 16.02 -20.13
C SER A 170 -38.49 15.35 -18.80
N ARG A 171 -38.40 16.14 -17.72
CA ARG A 171 -38.22 15.62 -16.35
C ARG A 171 -39.24 14.55 -15.97
N ASP A 172 -40.50 14.71 -16.35
CA ASP A 172 -41.56 13.72 -16.07
C ASP A 172 -41.29 12.38 -16.77
N GLU A 173 -40.69 12.44 -17.97
CA GLU A 173 -40.26 11.24 -18.68
C GLU A 173 -39.03 10.60 -18.02
N ILE A 174 -38.08 11.38 -17.52
CA ILE A 174 -36.94 10.87 -16.72
C ILE A 174 -37.45 10.17 -15.47
N GLU A 175 -38.40 10.76 -14.76
CA GLU A 175 -39.01 10.15 -13.56
C GLU A 175 -39.77 8.87 -13.92
N ARG A 176 -40.41 8.79 -15.09
CA ARG A 176 -41.06 7.57 -15.59
C ARG A 176 -40.04 6.47 -15.92
N ILE A 177 -39.00 6.77 -16.72
CA ILE A 177 -38.02 5.75 -17.15
C ILE A 177 -37.15 5.25 -15.99
N THR A 178 -36.96 6.07 -14.96
CA THR A 178 -36.21 5.71 -13.74
C THR A 178 -37.09 5.08 -12.66
N ALA A 179 -38.41 4.98 -12.87
CA ALA A 179 -39.32 4.32 -11.93
C ALA A 179 -38.95 2.84 -11.77
N ALA A 180 -39.14 2.30 -10.55
CA ALA A 180 -38.73 0.94 -10.19
C ALA A 180 -39.34 -0.15 -11.08
N ASP A 181 -40.57 0.08 -11.57
CA ASP A 181 -41.34 -0.82 -12.41
C ASP A 181 -41.18 -0.55 -13.92
N SER A 182 -40.38 0.46 -14.30
CA SER A 182 -40.15 0.79 -15.70
C SER A 182 -39.44 -0.36 -16.42
N LYS A 183 -40.00 -0.73 -17.58
CA LYS A 183 -39.43 -1.69 -18.53
C LYS A 183 -39.08 -1.03 -19.86
N ASP A 184 -38.90 0.29 -19.83
CA ASP A 184 -38.64 1.07 -21.03
C ASP A 184 -37.30 0.63 -21.65
N ASP A 185 -37.30 0.47 -22.98
CA ASP A 185 -36.11 0.14 -23.76
C ASP A 185 -35.18 1.36 -23.83
N LEU A 186 -33.97 1.20 -23.29
CA LEU A 186 -32.98 2.28 -23.17
C LEU A 186 -32.10 2.41 -24.42
N THR A 187 -32.26 1.54 -25.43
CA THR A 187 -31.42 1.54 -26.65
C THR A 187 -31.45 2.89 -27.39
N ALA A 188 -32.62 3.55 -27.42
CA ALA A 188 -32.73 4.88 -28.04
C ALA A 188 -31.97 5.95 -27.25
N ILE A 189 -32.01 5.88 -25.92
CA ILE A 189 -31.30 6.79 -25.01
C ILE A 189 -29.80 6.55 -25.10
N GLU A 190 -29.36 5.29 -25.14
CA GLU A 190 -27.96 4.91 -25.32
C GLU A 190 -27.37 5.50 -26.60
N LYS A 191 -28.12 5.41 -27.70
CA LYS A 191 -27.68 5.92 -29.00
C LYS A 191 -27.54 7.45 -29.01
N GLU A 192 -28.40 8.14 -28.26
CA GLU A 192 -28.45 9.60 -28.29
C GLU A 192 -27.52 10.26 -27.26
N PHE A 193 -27.42 9.69 -26.05
CA PHE A 193 -26.71 10.28 -24.92
C PHE A 193 -25.53 9.44 -24.41
N GLY A 194 -25.31 8.25 -24.98
CA GLY A 194 -24.23 7.35 -24.62
C GLY A 194 -24.57 6.38 -23.47
N PRO A 195 -23.66 5.44 -23.18
CA PRO A 195 -23.88 4.39 -22.17
C PRO A 195 -23.92 4.92 -20.73
N VAL A 196 -23.24 6.03 -20.45
CA VAL A 196 -23.15 6.62 -19.10
C VAL A 196 -24.54 6.97 -18.55
N ILE A 197 -25.37 7.62 -19.37
CA ILE A 197 -26.74 7.99 -18.96
C ILE A 197 -27.61 6.75 -18.73
N VAL A 198 -27.41 5.71 -19.52
CA VAL A 198 -28.13 4.43 -19.37
C VAL A 198 -27.75 3.74 -18.05
N ASP A 199 -26.47 3.75 -17.70
CA ASP A 199 -26.01 3.25 -16.41
C ASP A 199 -26.61 4.05 -15.25
N GLU A 200 -26.61 5.39 -15.35
CA GLU A 200 -27.25 6.26 -14.36
C GLU A 200 -28.74 5.96 -14.19
N ILE A 201 -29.49 5.82 -15.29
CA ILE A 201 -30.91 5.45 -15.26
C ILE A 201 -31.11 4.09 -14.60
N THR A 202 -30.25 3.12 -14.91
CA THR A 202 -30.33 1.76 -14.37
C THR A 202 -30.02 1.72 -12.87
N GLU A 203 -29.04 2.49 -12.41
CA GLU A 203 -28.72 2.61 -10.99
C GLU A 203 -29.84 3.31 -10.20
N VAL A 204 -30.43 4.37 -10.76
CA VAL A 204 -31.58 5.05 -10.17
C VAL A 204 -32.79 4.11 -10.11
N ARG A 205 -33.05 3.33 -11.16
CA ARG A 205 -34.12 2.31 -11.17
C ARG A 205 -33.95 1.31 -10.05
N ALA A 206 -32.74 0.76 -9.88
CA ALA A 206 -32.42 -0.17 -8.78
C ALA A 206 -32.59 0.48 -7.40
N ALA A 207 -32.19 1.74 -7.25
CA ALA A 207 -32.39 2.48 -6.00
C ALA A 207 -33.88 2.78 -5.73
N ASN A 208 -34.69 3.01 -6.76
CA ASN A 208 -36.14 3.15 -6.62
C ASN A 208 -36.81 1.82 -6.25
N GLU A 209 -36.32 0.67 -6.71
CA GLU A 209 -36.77 -0.64 -6.23
C GLU A 209 -36.49 -0.82 -4.73
N TRP A 210 -35.32 -0.37 -4.24
CA TRP A 210 -35.04 -0.32 -2.79
C TRP A 210 -36.00 0.61 -2.04
N LYS A 211 -36.41 1.72 -2.64
CA LYS A 211 -37.39 2.63 -2.02
C LYS A 211 -38.75 1.96 -1.82
N GLN A 212 -39.17 1.09 -2.76
CA GLN A 212 -40.37 0.26 -2.64
C GLN A 212 -40.18 -0.91 -1.66
N SER A 213 -39.03 -1.58 -1.68
CA SER A 213 -38.67 -2.67 -0.78
C SER A 213 -37.34 -2.40 -0.07
N ARG A 214 -37.43 -1.89 1.16
CA ARG A 214 -36.25 -1.46 1.95
C ARG A 214 -35.31 -2.60 2.34
N PHE A 215 -35.72 -3.86 2.13
CA PHE A 215 -34.87 -5.04 2.31
C PHE A 215 -33.83 -5.20 1.18
N LEU A 216 -34.03 -4.57 0.02
CA LEU A 216 -33.10 -4.58 -1.11
C LEU A 216 -31.93 -3.60 -0.90
N VAL A 217 -31.32 -3.65 0.28
CA VAL A 217 -30.30 -2.68 0.75
C VAL A 217 -29.20 -2.47 -0.27
N PHE A 218 -28.67 -3.55 -0.85
CA PHE A 218 -27.58 -3.47 -1.82
C PHE A 218 -27.90 -2.63 -3.06
N LYS A 219 -29.17 -2.61 -3.51
CA LYS A 219 -29.56 -1.83 -4.70
C LYS A 219 -29.49 -0.33 -4.44
N GLY A 220 -30.07 0.12 -3.31
CA GLY A 220 -29.99 1.53 -2.92
C GLY A 220 -28.60 1.96 -2.46
N LEU A 221 -27.90 1.09 -1.73
CA LEU A 221 -26.56 1.37 -1.23
C LEU A 221 -25.54 1.48 -2.38
N ARG A 222 -25.66 0.66 -3.43
CA ARG A 222 -24.79 0.73 -4.61
C ARG A 222 -24.77 2.14 -5.21
N LEU A 223 -25.93 2.73 -5.50
CA LEU A 223 -26.00 4.10 -6.04
C LEU A 223 -25.25 5.11 -5.15
N TYR A 224 -25.48 5.05 -3.83
CA TYR A 224 -24.81 5.94 -2.88
C TYR A 224 -23.29 5.69 -2.83
N MET A 225 -22.87 4.43 -2.85
CA MET A 225 -21.46 4.06 -2.77
C MET A 225 -20.70 4.50 -4.02
N THR A 226 -21.27 4.24 -5.20
CA THR A 226 -20.68 4.58 -6.49
C THR A 226 -20.61 6.10 -6.69
N ARG A 227 -21.75 6.79 -6.56
CA ARG A 227 -21.87 8.21 -6.97
C ARG A 227 -21.51 9.22 -5.89
N HIS A 228 -21.57 8.86 -4.62
CA HIS A 228 -21.24 9.80 -3.54
C HIS A 228 -20.00 9.40 -2.77
N PHE A 229 -19.93 8.15 -2.33
CA PHE A 229 -18.89 7.74 -1.41
C PHE A 229 -17.53 7.59 -2.11
N ALA A 230 -17.48 6.81 -3.20
CA ALA A 230 -16.25 6.58 -3.95
C ALA A 230 -15.70 7.89 -4.52
N GLU A 231 -16.56 8.69 -5.17
CA GLU A 231 -16.18 10.00 -5.74
C GLU A 231 -15.55 10.94 -4.70
N LYS A 232 -16.18 11.08 -3.54
CA LYS A 232 -15.78 12.09 -2.55
C LYS A 232 -14.69 11.62 -1.58
N TYR A 233 -14.69 10.33 -1.22
CA TYR A 233 -13.89 9.82 -0.12
C TYR A 233 -12.79 8.85 -0.54
N SER A 234 -12.70 8.41 -1.81
CA SER A 234 -11.66 7.46 -2.24
C SER A 234 -10.24 7.93 -1.91
N ASN A 235 -9.93 9.22 -2.13
CA ASN A 235 -8.61 9.75 -1.81
C ASN A 235 -8.31 9.70 -0.30
N ASN A 236 -9.32 10.00 0.53
CA ASN A 236 -9.17 9.94 1.98
C ASN A 236 -8.96 8.50 2.45
N VAL A 237 -9.73 7.55 1.91
CA VAL A 237 -9.59 6.13 2.23
C VAL A 237 -8.19 5.61 1.86
N GLN A 238 -7.69 5.97 0.68
CA GLN A 238 -6.32 5.62 0.25
C GLN A 238 -5.27 6.24 1.19
N GLY A 239 -5.41 7.53 1.52
CA GLY A 239 -4.51 8.21 2.46
C GLY A 239 -4.49 7.55 3.84
N PHE A 240 -5.67 7.18 4.37
CA PHE A 240 -5.75 6.46 5.64
C PHE A 240 -5.15 5.04 5.56
N ALA A 241 -5.27 4.35 4.42
CA ALA A 241 -4.65 3.04 4.24
C ALA A 241 -3.11 3.15 4.25
N TYR A 242 -2.54 4.14 3.56
CA TYR A 242 -1.10 4.39 3.63
C TYR A 242 -0.63 4.82 5.03
N ALA A 243 -1.45 5.61 5.74
CA ALA A 243 -1.17 5.96 7.13
C ALA A 243 -1.22 4.74 8.05
N GLY A 244 -2.19 3.83 7.85
CA GLY A 244 -2.27 2.54 8.54
C GLY A 244 -1.01 1.71 8.36
N ALA A 245 -0.54 1.59 7.11
CA ALA A 245 0.68 0.84 6.79
C ALA A 245 1.91 1.45 7.47
N ALA A 246 2.01 2.79 7.50
CA ALA A 246 3.09 3.49 8.21
C ALA A 246 3.05 3.22 9.72
N ILE A 247 1.86 3.26 10.34
CA ILE A 247 1.69 2.92 11.76
C ILE A 247 2.13 1.49 12.02
N LEU A 248 1.74 0.54 11.17
CA LEU A 248 2.12 -0.86 11.32
C LEU A 248 3.64 -1.05 11.27
N ILE A 249 4.33 -0.41 10.32
CA ILE A 249 5.81 -0.46 10.21
C ILE A 249 6.45 0.09 11.48
N VAL A 250 5.97 1.23 12.00
CA VAL A 250 6.50 1.83 13.23
C VAL A 250 6.29 0.90 14.43
N VAL A 251 5.10 0.32 14.60
CA VAL A 251 4.81 -0.60 15.71
C VAL A 251 5.67 -1.87 15.64
N ILE A 252 5.85 -2.44 14.44
CA ILE A 252 6.75 -3.58 14.22
C ILE A 252 8.21 -3.18 14.53
N GLY A 253 8.64 -1.99 14.11
CA GLY A 253 9.97 -1.45 14.38
C GLY A 253 10.24 -1.29 15.88
N ILE A 254 9.31 -0.66 16.61
CA ILE A 254 9.40 -0.47 18.08
C ILE A 254 9.45 -1.83 18.80
N ARG A 255 8.67 -2.82 18.34
CA ARG A 255 8.73 -4.18 18.86
C ARG A 255 10.10 -4.82 18.60
N GLY A 256 10.67 -4.64 17.41
CA GLY A 256 12.01 -5.12 17.06
C GLY A 256 13.11 -4.56 17.96
N LEU A 257 12.92 -3.34 18.47
CA LEU A 257 13.78 -2.69 19.47
C LEU A 257 13.53 -3.17 20.92
N LYS A 258 12.68 -4.19 21.12
CA LYS A 258 12.30 -4.78 22.43
C LYS A 258 11.65 -3.81 23.43
N PHE A 259 11.13 -2.67 22.98
CA PHE A 259 10.38 -1.74 23.85
C PHE A 259 8.98 -2.27 24.23
N ILE A 260 8.37 -3.11 23.39
CA ILE A 260 7.10 -3.76 23.66
C ILE A 260 7.38 -5.20 24.12
N PRO A 261 7.04 -5.58 25.37
CA PRO A 261 7.31 -6.91 25.86
C PRO A 261 6.49 -7.97 25.11
N PRO A 262 7.04 -9.16 24.85
CA PRO A 262 6.35 -10.23 24.13
C PRO A 262 5.10 -10.73 24.87
N THR A 263 5.05 -10.57 26.19
CA THR A 263 3.92 -10.94 27.05
C THR A 263 2.72 -9.99 26.94
N GLN A 264 2.84 -8.85 26.25
CA GLN A 264 1.75 -7.90 26.04
C GLN A 264 1.62 -7.47 24.57
N PRO A 265 1.24 -8.38 23.66
CA PRO A 265 1.20 -8.12 22.21
C PRO A 265 0.01 -7.25 21.76
N SER A 266 -0.78 -6.70 22.69
CA SER A 266 -2.06 -6.03 22.40
C SER A 266 -1.94 -4.91 21.36
N VAL A 267 -0.89 -4.09 21.45
CA VAL A 267 -0.64 -2.95 20.53
C VAL A 267 -0.24 -3.44 19.15
N LEU A 268 0.59 -4.48 19.08
CA LEU A 268 0.97 -5.09 17.80
C LEU A 268 -0.26 -5.67 17.10
N LEU A 269 -1.06 -6.45 17.82
CA LEU A 269 -2.26 -7.05 17.26
C LEU A 269 -3.26 -5.95 16.83
N ALA A 270 -3.39 -4.86 17.61
CA ALA A 270 -4.20 -3.71 17.23
C ALA A 270 -3.73 -3.03 15.93
N ALA A 271 -2.41 -2.92 15.73
CA ALA A 271 -1.86 -2.36 14.48
C ALA A 271 -2.16 -3.26 13.28
N ILE A 272 -2.02 -4.59 13.44
CA ILE A 272 -2.33 -5.56 12.40
C ILE A 272 -3.84 -5.55 12.05
N THR A 273 -4.71 -5.52 13.06
CA THR A 273 -6.16 -5.45 12.83
C THR A 273 -6.57 -4.14 12.19
N LEU A 274 -5.98 -3.01 12.61
CA LEU A 274 -6.17 -1.71 11.98
C LEU A 274 -5.80 -1.76 10.49
N GLU A 275 -4.61 -2.27 10.16
CA GLU A 275 -4.18 -2.40 8.77
C GLU A 275 -5.15 -3.24 7.94
N PHE A 276 -5.55 -4.40 8.47
CA PHE A 276 -6.54 -5.26 7.81
C PHE A 276 -7.86 -4.52 7.55
N THR A 277 -8.38 -3.77 8.52
CA THR A 277 -9.62 -2.99 8.32
C THR A 277 -9.47 -1.91 7.25
N MET A 278 -8.32 -1.25 7.20
CA MET A 278 -8.05 -0.20 6.22
C MET A 278 -7.91 -0.76 4.80
N LEU A 279 -7.23 -1.88 4.64
CA LEU A 279 -7.14 -2.59 3.36
C LEU A 279 -8.50 -3.10 2.89
N MET A 280 -9.34 -3.60 3.81
CA MET A 280 -10.71 -4.00 3.49
C MET A 280 -11.55 -2.81 3.04
N LEU A 281 -11.47 -1.67 3.73
CA LEU A 281 -12.19 -0.45 3.35
C LEU A 281 -11.72 0.06 1.97
N LEU A 282 -10.42 0.03 1.70
CA LEU A 282 -9.85 0.37 0.40
C LEU A 282 -10.37 -0.56 -0.69
N ALA A 283 -10.37 -1.86 -0.46
CA ALA A 283 -10.88 -2.85 -1.42
C ALA A 283 -12.36 -2.61 -1.74
N ILE A 284 -13.20 -2.35 -0.73
CA ILE A 284 -14.62 -2.03 -0.92
C ILE A 284 -14.76 -0.73 -1.73
N THR A 285 -13.98 0.30 -1.41
CA THR A 285 -14.06 1.58 -2.11
C THR A 285 -13.69 1.43 -3.59
N LEU A 286 -12.63 0.67 -3.88
CA LEU A 286 -12.21 0.37 -5.25
C LEU A 286 -13.25 -0.46 -6.01
N PHE A 287 -13.93 -1.40 -5.34
CA PHE A 287 -15.00 -2.20 -5.94
C PHE A 287 -16.18 -1.34 -6.44
N TYR A 288 -16.49 -0.25 -5.76
CA TYR A 288 -17.57 0.68 -6.13
C TYR A 288 -17.09 1.89 -6.95
N THR A 289 -15.81 1.98 -7.30
CA THR A 289 -15.32 3.07 -8.16
C THR A 289 -15.62 2.70 -9.63
N GLU A 290 -16.29 3.57 -10.38
CA GLU A 290 -16.61 3.32 -11.81
C GLU A 290 -15.34 3.28 -12.67
N GLU A 291 -15.34 2.42 -13.69
CA GLU A 291 -14.19 2.23 -14.60
C GLU A 291 -13.83 3.50 -15.37
N GLU A 292 -14.80 4.32 -15.77
CA GLU A 292 -14.57 5.56 -16.51
C GLU A 292 -13.85 6.60 -15.64
N GLN A 293 -14.25 6.75 -14.37
CA GLN A 293 -13.53 7.59 -13.41
C GLN A 293 -12.15 7.04 -13.06
N ARG A 294 -11.99 5.71 -13.05
CA ARG A 294 -10.69 5.08 -12.88
C ARG A 294 -9.78 5.40 -14.05
N ILE A 295 -10.27 5.33 -15.28
CA ILE A 295 -9.51 5.64 -16.49
C ILE A 295 -9.23 7.13 -16.59
N ASP A 296 -10.20 8.02 -16.34
CA ASP A 296 -10.00 9.47 -16.36
C ASP A 296 -9.07 9.93 -15.24
N LYS A 297 -9.16 9.32 -14.05
CA LYS A 297 -8.23 9.59 -12.96
C LYS A 297 -6.85 9.01 -13.25
N LEU A 298 -6.75 7.82 -13.85
CA LEU A 298 -5.46 7.27 -14.28
C LEU A 298 -4.87 8.08 -15.43
N ILE A 299 -5.67 8.58 -16.38
CA ILE A 299 -5.24 9.46 -17.46
C ILE A 299 -4.79 10.79 -16.89
N ARG A 300 -5.53 11.36 -15.94
CA ARG A 300 -5.16 12.60 -15.25
C ARG A 300 -3.93 12.42 -14.36
N ASP A 301 -3.83 11.33 -13.60
CA ASP A 301 -2.67 11.00 -12.78
C ASP A 301 -1.45 10.69 -13.68
N LEU A 302 -1.65 10.07 -14.85
CA LEU A 302 -0.63 9.89 -15.88
C LEU A 302 -0.26 11.20 -16.58
N GLU A 303 -1.22 12.09 -16.82
CA GLU A 303 -1.00 13.40 -17.42
C GLU A 303 -0.27 14.32 -16.44
N GLU A 304 -0.64 14.32 -15.16
CA GLU A 304 -0.03 15.07 -14.07
C GLU A 304 1.34 14.49 -13.68
N SER A 305 1.48 13.15 -13.66
CA SER A 305 2.77 12.46 -13.54
C SER A 305 3.65 12.70 -14.76
N SER A 306 3.10 12.73 -15.98
CA SER A 306 3.87 12.98 -17.21
C SER A 306 4.14 14.46 -17.44
N GLU A 307 3.37 15.40 -16.89
CA GLU A 307 3.67 16.83 -16.92
C GLU A 307 4.73 17.19 -15.87
N GLY A 308 4.62 16.62 -14.66
CA GLY A 308 5.68 16.70 -13.64
C GLY A 308 6.98 16.07 -14.14
N GLN A 309 6.91 14.86 -14.70
CA GLN A 309 8.05 14.24 -15.37
C GLN A 309 8.44 14.93 -16.66
N LYS A 310 7.54 15.56 -17.45
CA LYS A 310 7.96 16.35 -18.62
C LYS A 310 8.72 17.58 -18.18
N PHE A 311 8.35 18.25 -17.09
CA PHE A 311 9.09 19.42 -16.63
C PHE A 311 10.47 19.03 -16.10
N GLU A 312 10.56 17.93 -15.37
CA GLU A 312 11.81 17.38 -14.89
C GLU A 312 12.65 16.80 -16.03
N LEU A 313 12.07 16.01 -16.93
CA LEU A 313 12.71 15.40 -18.11
C LEU A 313 13.02 16.43 -19.20
N ILE A 314 12.27 17.52 -19.35
CA ILE A 314 12.64 18.65 -20.22
C ILE A 314 13.81 19.39 -19.58
N ASN A 315 13.83 19.59 -18.26
CA ASN A 315 15.00 20.16 -17.59
C ASN A 315 16.21 19.21 -17.63
N LEU A 316 16.01 17.89 -17.53
CA LEU A 316 17.04 16.85 -17.62
C LEU A 316 17.53 16.64 -19.06
N VAL A 317 16.65 16.73 -20.06
CA VAL A 317 17.00 16.68 -21.49
C VAL A 317 17.63 17.99 -21.93
N ARG A 318 17.23 19.14 -21.37
CA ARG A 318 17.88 20.44 -21.63
C ARG A 318 19.27 20.50 -20.99
N THR A 319 19.44 19.97 -19.77
CA THR A 319 20.76 19.82 -19.14
C THR A 319 21.60 18.73 -19.80
N SER A 320 20.99 17.63 -20.29
CA SER A 320 21.69 16.57 -21.03
C SER A 320 22.06 16.98 -22.45
N GLN A 321 21.24 17.74 -23.18
CA GLN A 321 21.60 18.31 -24.48
C GLN A 321 22.68 19.40 -24.35
N GLN A 322 22.66 20.17 -23.26
CA GLN A 322 23.73 21.11 -22.97
C GLN A 322 25.02 20.36 -22.61
N GLN A 323 24.93 19.30 -21.81
CA GLN A 323 26.06 18.40 -21.57
C GLN A 323 26.54 17.68 -22.84
N GLN A 324 25.67 17.32 -23.79
CA GLN A 324 26.07 16.72 -25.06
C GLN A 324 26.71 17.74 -26.01
N ARG A 325 26.29 19.01 -25.99
CA ARG A 325 27.00 20.10 -26.70
C ARG A 325 28.38 20.36 -26.08
N ASP A 326 28.46 20.36 -24.76
CA ASP A 326 29.72 20.51 -24.04
C ASP A 326 30.62 19.28 -24.27
N LEU A 327 30.07 18.06 -24.28
CA LEU A 327 30.80 16.83 -24.59
C LEU A 327 31.23 16.77 -26.06
N ALA A 328 30.42 17.24 -27.00
CA ALA A 328 30.80 17.32 -28.41
C ALA A 328 31.95 18.33 -28.63
N SER A 329 31.93 19.47 -27.92
CA SER A 329 33.04 20.43 -27.95
C SER A 329 34.29 19.91 -27.23
N MET A 330 34.13 19.12 -26.16
CA MET A 330 35.24 18.40 -25.52
C MET A 330 35.80 17.30 -26.41
N VAL A 331 34.96 16.56 -27.15
CA VAL A 331 35.39 15.53 -28.11
C VAL A 331 36.14 16.20 -29.26
N ASP A 332 35.68 17.32 -29.81
CA ASP A 332 36.42 18.06 -30.85
C ASP A 332 37.76 18.60 -30.31
N TYR A 333 37.79 19.05 -29.05
CA TYR A 333 39.02 19.45 -28.36
C TYR A 333 40.00 18.28 -28.17
N ILE A 334 39.50 17.12 -27.72
CA ILE A 334 40.29 15.88 -27.56
C ILE A 334 40.77 15.39 -28.92
N GLN A 335 39.95 15.44 -29.97
CA GLN A 335 40.33 15.01 -31.32
C GLN A 335 41.43 15.92 -31.89
N ARG A 336 41.35 17.24 -31.68
CA ARG A 336 42.42 18.18 -32.04
C ARG A 336 43.70 17.88 -31.26
N GLN A 337 43.62 17.66 -29.94
CA GLN A 337 44.78 17.25 -29.15
C GLN A 337 45.36 15.91 -29.60
N THR A 338 44.52 14.95 -30.03
CA THR A 338 44.98 13.64 -30.51
C THR A 338 45.68 13.75 -31.87
N VAL A 339 45.22 14.65 -32.74
CA VAL A 339 45.88 14.96 -34.03
C VAL A 339 47.22 15.66 -33.80
N ASP A 340 47.30 16.58 -32.84
CA ASP A 340 48.54 17.27 -32.50
C ASP A 340 49.53 16.35 -31.79
N LEU A 341 49.06 15.48 -30.88
CA LEU A 341 49.84 14.39 -30.28
C LEU A 341 50.33 13.41 -31.35
N LYS A 342 49.52 13.08 -32.36
CA LYS A 342 49.92 12.22 -33.47
C LYS A 342 50.95 12.88 -34.37
N ARG A 343 50.85 14.19 -34.62
CA ARG A 343 51.87 14.96 -35.34
C ARG A 343 53.17 15.10 -34.55
N MET A 344 53.10 15.27 -33.24
CA MET A 344 54.27 15.22 -32.36
C MET A 344 54.86 13.81 -32.32
N ALA A 345 54.04 12.76 -32.24
CA ALA A 345 54.48 11.37 -32.29
C ALA A 345 55.08 11.01 -33.65
N ASP A 346 54.55 11.50 -34.77
CA ASP A 346 55.10 11.29 -36.13
C ASP A 346 56.41 12.08 -36.32
N ALA A 347 56.53 13.27 -35.72
CA ALA A 347 57.79 14.03 -35.68
C ALA A 347 58.85 13.36 -34.78
N LEU A 348 58.44 12.74 -33.66
CA LEU A 348 59.33 12.01 -32.75
C LEU A 348 59.69 10.62 -33.27
N THR A 349 58.77 9.91 -33.93
CA THR A 349 59.02 8.58 -34.53
C THR A 349 59.77 8.68 -35.85
N GLY A 350 59.62 9.77 -36.62
CA GLY A 350 60.46 10.07 -37.78
C GLY A 350 61.94 10.25 -37.42
N ALA A 351 62.24 10.81 -36.25
CA ALA A 351 63.61 10.97 -35.75
C ALA A 351 64.20 9.70 -35.10
N ASN A 352 63.36 8.75 -34.63
CA ASN A 352 63.81 7.56 -33.88
C ASN A 352 63.73 6.22 -34.64
N LYS A 353 63.00 6.14 -35.76
CA LYS A 353 62.86 4.91 -36.56
C LYS A 353 64.18 4.48 -37.22
N GLU A 354 65.02 5.43 -37.61
CA GLU A 354 66.33 5.15 -38.23
C GLU A 354 67.35 4.57 -37.23
N TYR A 355 67.31 5.04 -35.97
CA TYR A 355 68.14 4.51 -34.88
C TYR A 355 67.68 3.11 -34.44
N ILE A 356 66.38 2.90 -34.25
CA ILE A 356 65.82 1.62 -33.82
C ILE A 356 66.04 0.50 -34.86
N VAL A 357 65.97 0.82 -36.17
CA VAL A 357 66.25 -0.15 -37.25
C VAL A 357 67.73 -0.55 -37.29
N GLN A 358 68.67 0.38 -37.10
CA GLN A 358 70.09 0.05 -37.04
C GLN A 358 70.45 -0.84 -35.84
N VAL A 359 69.88 -0.54 -34.66
CA VAL A 359 70.13 -1.34 -33.44
C VAL A 359 69.51 -2.74 -33.58
N ALA A 360 68.30 -2.84 -34.12
CA ALA A 360 67.62 -4.12 -34.35
C ALA A 360 68.36 -4.99 -35.39
N GLN A 361 68.84 -4.42 -36.49
CA GLN A 361 69.60 -5.17 -37.50
C GLN A 361 70.93 -5.70 -36.96
N ARG A 362 71.60 -4.93 -36.09
CA ARG A 362 72.85 -5.37 -35.42
C ARG A 362 72.60 -6.54 -34.46
N ALA A 363 71.54 -6.46 -33.66
CA ALA A 363 71.17 -7.51 -32.71
C ALA A 363 70.72 -8.82 -33.40
N VAL A 364 69.99 -8.72 -34.52
CA VAL A 364 69.53 -9.89 -35.28
C VAL A 364 70.70 -10.58 -36.00
N ALA A 365 71.66 -9.84 -36.55
CA ALA A 365 72.86 -10.42 -37.17
C ALA A 365 73.75 -11.17 -36.17
N GLU A 366 73.84 -10.68 -34.94
CA GLU A 366 74.59 -11.33 -33.86
C GLU A 366 73.88 -12.61 -33.37
N TYR A 367 72.55 -12.64 -33.38
CA TYR A 367 71.75 -13.78 -32.89
C TYR A 367 71.61 -14.94 -33.88
N ILE A 368 71.70 -14.69 -35.20
CA ILE A 368 71.65 -15.75 -36.22
C ILE A 368 72.94 -16.59 -36.26
N THR A 369 74.04 -16.12 -35.67
CA THR A 369 75.34 -16.81 -35.72
C THR A 369 75.60 -17.83 -34.59
N LYS A 370 74.67 -18.03 -33.66
CA LYS A 370 74.77 -19.11 -32.65
C LYS A 370 73.51 -19.99 -32.66
N GLU A 371 73.65 -21.12 -33.33
CA GLU A 371 72.64 -22.13 -33.58
C GLU A 371 72.41 -23.07 -32.36
N ARG A 372 71.13 -23.47 -32.19
CA ARG A 372 70.63 -24.79 -31.75
C ARG A 372 70.37 -25.09 -30.25
N SER A 373 69.27 -25.83 -30.03
CA SER A 373 68.65 -26.38 -28.80
C SER A 373 67.91 -25.34 -27.94
N GLU A 374 66.58 -25.28 -28.07
CA GLU A 374 65.57 -25.99 -27.26
C GLU A 374 65.45 -25.41 -25.83
N GLU A 375 64.24 -24.91 -25.57
CA GLU A 375 63.65 -24.71 -24.24
C GLU A 375 64.18 -23.55 -23.36
N ILE A 376 64.34 -22.33 -23.91
CA ILE A 376 64.37 -21.11 -23.07
C ILE A 376 63.77 -19.88 -23.81
N THR A 377 62.71 -20.06 -24.60
CA THR A 377 62.25 -18.98 -25.51
C THR A 377 61.25 -18.02 -24.86
N GLU A 378 60.32 -18.48 -24.04
CA GLU A 378 59.30 -17.55 -23.51
C GLU A 378 59.84 -16.72 -22.34
N LYS A 379 60.62 -17.34 -21.45
CA LYS A 379 61.05 -16.71 -20.20
C LYS A 379 62.03 -15.56 -20.44
N VAL A 380 62.99 -15.73 -21.35
CA VAL A 380 64.01 -14.71 -21.65
C VAL A 380 63.44 -13.55 -22.47
N ILE A 381 62.51 -13.83 -23.39
CA ILE A 381 61.83 -12.77 -24.16
C ILE A 381 60.95 -11.93 -23.22
N ARG A 382 60.21 -12.57 -22.32
CA ARG A 382 59.34 -11.87 -21.36
C ARG A 382 60.16 -11.02 -20.38
N GLU A 383 61.27 -11.53 -19.86
CA GLU A 383 62.14 -10.81 -18.91
C GLU A 383 62.83 -9.59 -19.56
N ARG A 384 63.25 -9.70 -20.82
CA ARG A 384 63.86 -8.59 -21.56
C ARG A 384 62.83 -7.52 -21.95
N ILE A 385 61.62 -7.91 -22.33
CA ILE A 385 60.52 -6.97 -22.61
C ILE A 385 60.09 -6.24 -21.33
N GLU A 386 59.98 -6.93 -20.20
CA GLU A 386 59.66 -6.29 -18.91
C GLU A 386 60.76 -5.31 -18.48
N THR A 387 62.03 -5.64 -18.70
CA THR A 387 63.14 -4.73 -18.36
C THR A 387 63.12 -3.48 -19.24
N ALA A 388 62.85 -3.62 -20.54
CA ALA A 388 62.74 -2.49 -21.45
C ALA A 388 61.51 -1.61 -21.15
N LEU A 389 60.37 -2.23 -20.84
CA LEU A 389 59.17 -1.49 -20.43
C LEU A 389 59.37 -0.77 -19.09
N LYS A 390 60.05 -1.38 -18.11
CA LYS A 390 60.36 -0.72 -16.83
C LYS A 390 61.25 0.50 -17.01
N GLN A 391 62.23 0.47 -17.91
CA GLN A 391 63.04 1.67 -18.19
C GLN A 391 62.19 2.78 -18.80
N ILE A 392 61.35 2.47 -19.79
CA ILE A 392 60.45 3.44 -20.44
C ILE A 392 59.47 4.07 -19.44
N PHE A 393 58.86 3.28 -18.54
CA PHE A 393 57.90 3.79 -17.56
C PHE A 393 58.55 4.44 -16.31
N SER A 394 59.85 4.20 -16.06
CA SER A 394 60.58 4.87 -14.97
C SER A 394 61.03 6.28 -15.35
N GLU A 395 61.24 6.57 -16.64
CA GLU A 395 61.51 7.94 -17.11
C GLU A 395 60.25 8.81 -17.07
N ASP A 396 59.06 8.26 -17.32
CA ASP A 396 57.80 9.04 -17.34
C ASP A 396 57.36 9.54 -15.94
N ARG A 397 57.67 8.81 -14.86
CA ARG A 397 57.40 9.28 -13.48
C ARG A 397 58.29 10.44 -13.03
N SER A 398 59.46 10.62 -13.65
CA SER A 398 60.31 11.78 -13.34
C SER A 398 59.77 13.10 -13.93
N LEU A 399 58.80 13.02 -14.86
CA LEU A 399 58.17 14.19 -15.48
C LEU A 399 56.89 14.64 -14.76
N GLU A 400 56.13 13.73 -14.12
CA GLU A 400 54.93 14.08 -13.32
C GLU A 400 55.27 14.79 -11.99
N GLU A 401 56.40 14.49 -11.35
CA GLU A 401 56.83 15.20 -10.12
C GLU A 401 57.23 16.66 -10.38
N SER A 402 57.70 17.00 -11.59
CA SER A 402 58.04 18.39 -11.96
C SER A 402 56.82 19.26 -12.29
N SER A 403 55.64 18.67 -12.56
CA SER A 403 54.44 19.43 -12.93
C SER A 403 53.57 19.84 -11.72
N ASN A 404 53.77 19.23 -10.55
CA ASN A 404 53.01 19.56 -9.33
C ASN A 404 53.66 20.66 -8.47
N GLU A 405 54.88 21.13 -8.80
CA GLU A 405 55.51 22.32 -8.17
C GLU A 405 55.12 23.66 -8.84
N SER A 406 54.35 23.66 -9.94
CA SER A 406 53.99 24.89 -10.69
C SER A 406 52.56 25.40 -10.45
N LYS A 407 51.86 24.93 -9.42
CA LYS A 407 50.54 25.48 -9.00
C LYS A 407 50.47 25.73 -7.48
N VAL A 408 51.45 26.49 -6.99
CA VAL A 408 51.33 27.38 -5.83
C VAL A 408 51.22 28.81 -6.33
#